data_AF-A0A968VG93-F1
#
_entry.id   AF-A0A968VG93-F1
#
_cell.length_a   1.000
_cell.length_b   1.000
_cell.length_c   1.000
_cell.angle_alpha   90.00
_cell.angle_beta   90.00
_cell.angle_gamma   90.00
#
_symmetry.space_group_name_H-M   'P 1'
#
loop_
_entity.id
_entity.type
_entity.pdbx_description
1 polymer ?
#
loop_
_entity_poly.entity_id
_entity_poly.type
_entity_poly.pdbx_seq_one_letter_code
_entity_poly.pdbx_strand_id
1 'polypeptide(L)'
;MNNKLRFELEDRPHPYPTMTGAELERWGQMSISILTDDKNILLLKTEWDLCVLVEWIMENQEYFRNDVLLMNGEFLSQPQESLSQYIKRLQERDFLDEEEETQSQWYDNIFEFHQHHNLSCAFHGSRIPSIIIGSNHGLGEISLVKEEDGWSDLDERSYLYTTEKDEWSYSFDMDDFLNDFQKYREYLKI
;
A
#
# COMPACT_ATOMS: atom_id res chain seq x y z
N MET A 1 -20.39 6.13 5.01
CA MET A 1 -19.91 4.78 5.38
C MET A 1 -18.81 4.98 6.40
N ASN A 2 -18.81 4.20 7.49
CA ASN A 2 -17.79 4.32 8.53
C ASN A 2 -16.87 3.10 8.49
N ASN A 3 -16.17 2.93 7.38
CA ASN A 3 -15.23 1.83 7.21
C ASN A 3 -13.95 2.14 7.97
N LYS A 4 -13.35 1.12 8.58
CA LYS A 4 -12.06 1.22 9.27
C LYS A 4 -11.04 0.29 8.62
N LEU A 5 -9.90 0.83 8.24
CA LEU A 5 -8.75 0.05 7.81
C LEU A 5 -8.02 -0.46 9.06
N ARG A 6 -8.04 -1.77 9.26
CA ARG A 6 -7.42 -2.43 10.40
C ARG A 6 -6.19 -3.19 9.98
N PHE A 7 -5.08 -2.85 10.62
CA PHE A 7 -3.86 -3.66 10.63
C PHE A 7 -3.82 -4.49 11.90
N GLU A 8 -3.37 -5.72 11.79
CA GLU A 8 -3.09 -6.61 12.91
C GLU A 8 -1.67 -7.16 12.76
N LEU A 9 -0.89 -7.07 13.84
CA LEU A 9 0.47 -7.56 13.91
C LEU A 9 0.53 -8.71 14.93
N GLU A 10 1.12 -9.83 14.55
CA GLU A 10 1.32 -11.00 15.43
C GLU A 10 2.77 -11.45 15.34
N ASP A 11 3.50 -11.44 16.45
CA ASP A 11 4.89 -11.93 16.48
C ASP A 11 4.95 -13.43 16.10
N ARG A 12 5.93 -13.79 15.26
CA ARG A 12 6.19 -15.17 14.85
C ARG A 12 7.69 -15.47 14.99
N PRO A 13 8.09 -16.73 15.21
CA PRO A 13 9.50 -17.11 15.12
C PRO A 13 10.06 -16.75 13.74
N HIS A 14 11.25 -16.16 13.71
CA HIS A 14 11.94 -15.86 12.46
C HIS A 14 12.19 -17.17 11.67
N PRO A 15 11.90 -17.23 10.36
CA PRO A 15 11.99 -18.46 9.56
C PRO A 15 13.42 -18.98 9.41
N TYR A 16 14.41 -18.08 9.49
CA TYR A 16 15.83 -18.38 9.41
C TYR A 16 16.57 -17.88 10.66
N PRO A 17 16.35 -18.48 11.84
CA PRO A 17 16.82 -17.94 13.12
C PRO A 17 18.34 -17.94 13.28
N THR A 18 19.07 -18.58 12.37
CA THR A 18 20.54 -18.63 12.36
C THR A 18 21.17 -17.63 11.38
N MET A 19 20.37 -16.87 10.64
CA MET A 19 20.87 -15.84 9.73
C MET A 19 21.42 -14.68 10.54
N THR A 20 22.56 -14.11 10.12
CA THR A 20 23.13 -12.92 10.75
C THR A 20 22.11 -11.78 10.72
N GLY A 21 21.78 -11.21 11.89
CA GLY A 21 20.83 -10.11 12.01
C GLY A 21 19.38 -10.54 12.26
N ALA A 22 19.07 -11.84 12.22
CA ALA A 22 17.72 -12.35 12.53
C ALA A 22 17.25 -11.99 13.95
N GLU A 23 18.17 -11.78 14.88
CA GLU A 23 17.90 -11.33 16.25
C GLU A 23 17.54 -9.84 16.35
N LEU A 24 17.80 -9.06 15.30
CA LEU A 24 17.50 -7.63 15.23
C LEU A 24 16.13 -7.37 14.58
N GLU A 25 15.64 -8.30 13.76
CA GLU A 25 14.35 -8.20 13.09
C GLU A 25 13.21 -8.66 14.01
N ARG A 26 12.07 -7.97 13.93
CA ARG A 26 10.87 -8.40 14.64
C ARG A 26 9.95 -9.12 13.66
N TRP A 27 10.28 -10.38 13.37
CA TRP A 27 9.51 -11.18 12.43
C TRP A 27 8.09 -11.48 12.93
N GLY A 28 7.11 -11.40 12.03
CA GLY A 28 5.73 -11.66 12.38
C GLY A 28 4.80 -11.77 11.20
N GLN A 29 3.54 -12.04 11.51
CA GLN A 29 2.43 -12.05 10.58
C GLN A 29 1.70 -10.72 10.63
N MET A 30 1.38 -10.18 9.46
CA MET A 30 0.58 -8.98 9.28
C MET A 30 -0.69 -9.34 8.55
N SER A 31 -1.81 -8.81 9.04
CA SER A 31 -3.09 -8.88 8.35
C SER A 31 -3.66 -7.48 8.16
N ILE A 32 -4.07 -7.19 6.93
CA ILE A 32 -4.74 -5.94 6.55
C ILE A 32 -6.17 -6.27 6.21
N SER A 33 -7.10 -5.56 6.83
CA SER A 33 -8.52 -5.80 6.63
C SER A 33 -9.35 -4.53 6.65
N ILE A 34 -10.47 -4.53 5.94
CA ILE A 34 -11.46 -3.48 6.01
C ILE A 34 -12.64 -3.96 6.87
N LEU A 35 -12.86 -3.24 7.97
CA LEU A 35 -14.05 -3.38 8.79
C LEU A 35 -15.14 -2.50 8.22
N THR A 36 -16.22 -3.13 7.77
CA THR A 36 -17.47 -2.48 7.41
C THR A 36 -18.52 -2.75 8.48
N ASP A 37 -19.69 -2.12 8.39
CA ASP A 37 -20.78 -2.34 9.35
C ASP A 37 -21.20 -3.82 9.47
N ASP A 38 -21.08 -4.60 8.38
CA ASP A 38 -21.61 -5.96 8.30
C ASP A 38 -20.54 -7.06 8.26
N LYS A 39 -19.28 -6.72 7.98
CA LYS A 39 -18.22 -7.72 7.72
C LYS A 39 -16.81 -7.19 7.94
N ASN A 40 -15.93 -8.14 8.25
CA ASN A 40 -14.49 -7.98 8.20
C ASN A 40 -13.97 -8.60 6.88
N ILE A 41 -13.40 -7.78 6.00
CA ILE A 41 -12.86 -8.20 4.70
C ILE A 41 -11.33 -8.25 4.79
N LEU A 42 -10.74 -9.45 4.72
CA LEU A 42 -9.30 -9.61 4.63
C LEU A 42 -8.81 -9.16 3.25
N LEU A 43 -7.88 -8.21 3.22
CA LEU A 43 -7.28 -7.66 2.00
C LEU A 43 -5.90 -8.26 1.72
N LEU A 44 -5.06 -8.36 2.76
CA LEU A 44 -3.71 -8.91 2.68
C LEU A 44 -3.41 -9.69 3.95
N LYS A 45 -2.70 -10.81 3.79
CA LYS A 45 -2.07 -11.54 4.89
C LYS A 45 -0.68 -12.01 4.47
N THR A 46 0.35 -11.56 5.18
CA THR A 46 1.75 -11.84 4.83
C THR A 46 2.61 -11.97 6.10
N GLU A 47 3.84 -12.47 5.95
CA GLU A 47 4.84 -12.52 7.02
C GLU A 47 6.08 -11.76 6.60
N TRP A 48 6.58 -10.89 7.49
CA TRP A 48 7.76 -10.04 7.27
C TRP A 48 8.27 -9.48 8.60
N ASP A 49 9.30 -8.64 8.55
CA ASP A 49 9.68 -7.78 9.67
C ASP A 49 8.56 -6.75 9.95
N LEU A 50 7.98 -6.83 11.16
CA LEU A 50 6.89 -5.99 11.62
C LEU A 50 7.31 -4.53 11.77
N CYS A 51 8.58 -4.25 12.06
CA CYS A 51 9.09 -2.89 12.22
C CYS A 51 9.00 -2.12 10.91
N VAL A 52 9.37 -2.76 9.79
CA VAL A 52 9.48 -2.12 8.48
C VAL A 52 8.16 -1.49 8.02
N LEU A 53 7.03 -2.21 8.17
CA LEU A 53 5.72 -1.67 7.80
C LEU A 53 5.34 -0.45 8.67
N VAL A 54 5.59 -0.54 9.97
CA VAL A 54 5.20 0.53 10.90
C VAL A 54 6.05 1.77 10.67
N GLU A 55 7.36 1.61 10.48
CA GLU A 55 8.26 2.71 10.11
C GLU A 55 7.83 3.35 8.80
N TRP A 56 7.60 2.55 7.75
CA TRP A 56 7.15 3.07 6.46
C TRP A 56 5.83 3.85 6.59
N ILE A 57 4.82 3.35 7.32
CA ILE A 57 3.58 4.11 7.52
C ILE A 57 3.83 5.41 8.29
N MET A 58 4.72 5.39 9.29
CA MET A 58 5.04 6.57 10.09
C MET A 58 5.81 7.64 9.31
N GLU A 59 6.69 7.24 8.40
CA GLU A 59 7.45 8.15 7.54
C GLU A 59 6.58 8.76 6.44
N ASN A 60 5.53 8.04 6.01
CA ASN A 60 4.67 8.43 4.88
C ASN A 60 3.34 9.08 5.27
N GLN A 61 3.12 9.42 6.55
CA GLN A 61 1.83 9.94 7.02
C GLN A 61 1.36 11.21 6.29
N GLU A 62 2.28 12.15 6.03
CA GLU A 62 1.94 13.39 5.33
C GLU A 62 1.59 13.14 3.87
N TYR A 63 2.25 12.18 3.23
CA TYR A 63 1.94 11.77 1.85
C TYR A 63 0.56 11.14 1.77
N PHE A 64 0.22 10.23 2.70
CA PHE A 64 -1.13 9.65 2.74
C PHE A 64 -2.25 10.68 2.88
N ARG A 65 -1.99 11.83 3.49
CA ARG A 65 -2.99 12.88 3.70
C ARG A 65 -3.12 13.83 2.53
N ASN A 66 -1.98 14.20 1.95
CA ASN A 66 -1.87 15.38 1.10
C ASN A 66 -1.51 15.07 -0.34
N ASP A 67 -0.93 13.90 -0.62
CA ASP A 67 -0.31 13.67 -1.91
C ASP A 67 -1.32 13.12 -2.93
N VAL A 68 -1.69 14.01 -3.85
CA VAL A 68 -2.33 13.68 -5.11
C VAL A 68 -1.44 14.33 -6.15
N LEU A 69 -0.88 13.54 -7.08
CA LEU A 69 -0.02 14.10 -8.13
C LEU A 69 -0.71 15.29 -8.82
N LEU A 70 -0.06 16.45 -8.75
CA LEU A 70 -0.52 17.68 -9.39
C LEU A 70 0.26 17.89 -10.68
N MET A 71 -0.44 18.28 -11.74
CA MET A 71 0.21 18.82 -12.93
C MET A 71 -0.24 20.25 -13.12
N ASN A 72 0.70 21.19 -13.17
CA ASN A 72 0.40 22.63 -13.28
C ASN A 72 -0.55 23.16 -12.19
N GLY A 73 -0.54 22.54 -11.00
CA GLY A 73 -1.39 22.92 -9.88
C GLY A 73 -2.82 22.37 -9.95
N GLU A 74 -3.13 21.51 -10.92
CA GLU A 74 -4.43 20.85 -11.04
C GLU A 74 -4.36 19.40 -10.55
N PHE A 75 -5.40 19.00 -9.81
CA PHE A 75 -5.60 17.60 -9.44
C PHE A 75 -5.81 16.77 -10.69
N LEU A 76 -4.95 15.77 -10.88
CA LEU A 76 -5.06 14.86 -12.01
C LEU A 76 -6.12 13.77 -11.79
N SER A 77 -6.57 13.54 -10.54
CA SER A 77 -7.60 12.54 -10.20
C SER A 77 -8.95 12.90 -10.81
N GLN A 78 -9.61 11.95 -11.47
CA GLN A 78 -10.97 12.16 -11.98
C GLN A 78 -12.02 11.87 -10.90
N PRO A 79 -13.23 12.49 -10.96
CA PRO A 79 -14.29 12.17 -10.02
C PRO A 79 -14.63 10.67 -10.04
N GLN A 80 -14.70 10.05 -8.86
CA GLN A 80 -15.04 8.63 -8.67
C GLN A 80 -13.98 7.63 -9.15
N GLU A 81 -12.80 8.11 -9.54
CA GLU A 81 -11.65 7.28 -9.86
C GLU A 81 -10.98 6.82 -8.57
N SER A 82 -10.71 5.52 -8.42
CA SER A 82 -9.90 4.99 -7.31
C SER A 82 -8.42 5.32 -7.47
N LEU A 83 -7.62 5.25 -6.41
CA LEU A 83 -6.17 5.45 -6.47
C LEU A 83 -5.48 4.45 -7.41
N SER A 84 -5.95 3.21 -7.47
CA SER A 84 -5.45 2.20 -8.41
C SER A 84 -5.76 2.54 -9.86
N GLN A 85 -6.95 3.06 -10.16
CA GLN A 85 -7.31 3.50 -11.51
C GLN A 85 -6.54 4.75 -11.91
N TYR A 86 -6.42 5.68 -10.95
CA TYR A 86 -5.67 6.90 -11.08
C TYR A 86 -4.22 6.61 -11.50
N ILE A 87 -3.49 5.81 -10.71
CA ILE A 87 -2.10 5.52 -11.02
C ILE A 87 -1.95 4.77 -12.35
N LYS A 88 -2.85 3.83 -12.65
CA LYS A 88 -2.83 3.06 -13.91
C LYS A 88 -2.97 4.00 -15.10
N ARG A 89 -3.93 4.91 -15.06
CA ARG A 89 -4.12 5.91 -16.12
C ARG A 89 -2.92 6.84 -16.27
N LEU A 90 -2.26 7.23 -15.17
CA LEU A 90 -1.06 8.07 -15.25
C LEU A 90 0.14 7.33 -15.85
N GLN A 91 0.28 6.03 -15.57
CA GLN A 91 1.30 5.17 -16.15
C GLN A 91 1.07 4.90 -17.64
N GLU A 92 -0.19 4.81 -18.06
CA GLU A 92 -0.60 4.59 -19.45
C GLU A 92 -0.66 5.89 -20.28
N ARG A 93 -0.26 7.03 -19.69
CA ARG A 93 -0.24 8.32 -20.40
C ARG A 93 0.66 8.23 -21.63
N ASP A 94 0.11 8.67 -22.76
CA ASP A 94 0.87 8.84 -23.98
C ASP A 94 1.53 10.22 -24.01
N PHE A 95 2.82 10.27 -24.36
CA PHE A 95 3.65 11.48 -24.37
C PHE A 95 3.96 11.97 -25.79
N LEU A 96 3.11 11.63 -26.76
CA LEU A 96 3.28 12.10 -28.13
C LEU A 96 3.50 13.62 -28.12
N ASP A 97 4.61 14.04 -28.73
CA ASP A 97 5.02 15.43 -28.92
C ASP A 97 5.47 16.19 -27.64
N GLU A 98 5.68 15.51 -26.50
CA GLU A 98 6.27 16.12 -25.30
C GLU A 98 7.81 16.02 -25.25
N GLU A 99 8.47 17.02 -24.68
CA GLU A 99 9.93 17.02 -24.49
C GLU A 99 10.37 15.91 -23.52
N GLU A 100 11.54 15.30 -23.77
CA GLU A 100 12.09 14.19 -22.97
C GLU A 100 12.20 14.55 -21.47
N GLU A 101 12.53 15.79 -21.15
CA GLU A 101 12.60 16.28 -19.76
C GLU A 101 11.25 16.23 -19.05
N THR A 102 10.15 16.54 -19.76
CA THR A 102 8.79 16.46 -19.22
C THR A 102 8.39 15.01 -18.94
N GLN A 103 8.78 14.10 -19.84
CA GLN A 103 8.53 12.67 -19.66
C GLN A 103 9.31 12.11 -18.45
N SER A 104 10.60 12.46 -18.33
CA SER A 104 11.43 12.06 -17.19
C SER A 104 10.83 12.53 -15.87
N GLN A 105 10.47 13.82 -15.78
CA GLN A 105 9.88 14.38 -14.57
C GLN A 105 8.54 13.71 -14.22
N TRP A 106 7.76 13.32 -15.22
CA TRP A 106 6.52 12.58 -14.99
C TRP A 106 6.77 11.20 -14.38
N TYR A 107 7.72 10.45 -14.93
CA TYR A 107 8.06 9.13 -14.38
C TYR A 107 8.66 9.22 -12.98
N ASP A 108 9.46 10.25 -12.70
CA ASP A 108 10.00 10.51 -11.36
C ASP A 108 8.87 10.76 -10.36
N ASN A 109 7.86 11.57 -10.75
CA ASN A 109 6.69 11.83 -9.91
C ASN A 109 5.86 10.56 -9.65
N ILE A 110 5.62 9.74 -10.68
CA ILE A 110 4.92 8.45 -10.52
C ILE A 110 5.71 7.52 -9.58
N PHE A 111 7.03 7.49 -9.73
CA PHE A 111 7.89 6.66 -8.91
C PHE A 111 7.88 7.11 -7.44
N GLU A 112 7.98 8.42 -7.18
CA GLU A 112 7.85 9.01 -5.85
C GLU A 112 6.49 8.65 -5.23
N PHE A 113 5.40 8.78 -5.98
CA PHE A 113 4.08 8.33 -5.52
C PHE A 113 4.08 6.85 -5.12
N HIS A 114 4.68 5.96 -5.92
CA HIS A 114 4.78 4.55 -5.54
C HIS A 114 5.56 4.32 -4.26
N GLN A 115 6.68 5.01 -4.07
CA GLN A 115 7.49 4.86 -2.85
C GLN A 115 6.70 5.18 -1.57
N HIS A 116 5.85 6.20 -1.64
CA HIS A 116 5.10 6.69 -0.50
C HIS A 116 3.74 6.01 -0.30
N HIS A 117 3.15 5.44 -1.36
CA HIS A 117 1.79 4.92 -1.30
C HIS A 117 1.65 3.41 -1.54
N ASN A 118 2.60 2.76 -2.20
CA ASN A 118 2.50 1.34 -2.52
C ASN A 118 3.07 0.47 -1.40
N LEU A 119 2.25 -0.41 -0.82
CA LEU A 119 2.68 -1.33 0.22
C LEU A 119 3.86 -2.21 -0.21
N SER A 120 3.97 -2.57 -1.49
CA SER A 120 5.11 -3.38 -1.96
C SER A 120 6.47 -2.70 -1.75
N CYS A 121 6.50 -1.36 -1.68
CA CYS A 121 7.70 -0.59 -1.36
C CYS A 121 8.12 -0.75 0.10
N ALA A 122 7.15 -0.85 1.03
CA ALA A 122 7.41 -1.18 2.43
C ALA A 122 7.96 -2.60 2.57
N PHE A 123 7.42 -3.55 1.80
CA PHE A 123 7.78 -4.96 1.90
C PHE A 123 8.82 -5.37 0.84
N HIS A 124 9.93 -4.64 0.76
CA HIS A 124 10.96 -4.86 -0.25
C HIS A 124 11.47 -6.31 -0.25
N GLY A 125 11.35 -6.99 -1.39
CA GLY A 125 11.76 -8.40 -1.52
C GLY A 125 10.69 -9.43 -1.14
N SER A 126 9.54 -8.98 -0.61
CA SER A 126 8.36 -9.84 -0.47
C SER A 126 7.56 -9.90 -1.77
N ARG A 127 6.81 -10.98 -1.98
CA ARG A 127 5.86 -11.13 -3.09
C ARG A 127 4.45 -10.82 -2.61
N ILE A 128 4.17 -9.54 -2.41
CA ILE A 128 2.81 -9.05 -2.13
C ILE A 128 2.22 -8.33 -3.34
N PRO A 129 0.88 -8.33 -3.50
CA PRO A 129 0.22 -7.55 -4.53
C PRO A 129 0.48 -6.06 -4.35
N SER A 130 0.45 -5.35 -5.47
CA SER A 130 0.49 -3.89 -5.51
C SER A 130 -0.79 -3.31 -4.90
N ILE A 131 -0.71 -2.89 -3.64
CA ILE A 131 -1.81 -2.29 -2.88
C ILE A 131 -1.40 -0.86 -2.53
N ILE A 132 -2.25 0.09 -2.91
CA ILE A 132 -2.02 1.52 -2.70
C ILE A 132 -2.85 1.99 -1.51
N ILE A 133 -2.24 2.78 -0.63
CA ILE A 133 -2.90 3.47 0.48
C ILE A 133 -2.66 4.97 0.33
N GLY A 134 -3.71 5.78 0.45
CA GLY A 134 -3.59 7.24 0.39
C GLY A 134 -4.90 7.94 0.65
N SER A 135 -4.97 9.22 0.33
CA SER A 135 -6.19 10.02 0.38
C SER A 135 -6.76 10.16 -1.02
N ASN A 136 -8.05 9.92 -1.16
CA ASN A 136 -8.78 10.16 -2.40
C ASN A 136 -10.07 10.92 -2.10
N HIS A 137 -10.25 12.06 -2.78
CA HIS A 137 -11.39 12.95 -2.59
C HIS A 137 -11.69 13.31 -1.12
N GLY A 138 -10.64 13.46 -0.31
CA GLY A 138 -10.74 13.85 1.11
C GLY A 138 -11.06 12.72 2.08
N LEU A 139 -11.06 11.47 1.64
CA LEU A 139 -11.16 10.28 2.49
C LEU A 139 -9.92 9.40 2.31
N GLY A 140 -9.58 8.60 3.32
CA GLY A 140 -8.58 7.55 3.14
C GLY A 140 -9.09 6.51 2.16
N GLU A 141 -8.22 5.95 1.34
CA GLU A 141 -8.51 4.89 0.39
C GLU A 141 -7.40 3.84 0.39
N ILE A 142 -7.81 2.57 0.32
CA ILE A 142 -6.95 1.43 0.03
C ILE A 142 -7.47 0.72 -1.21
N SER A 143 -6.60 0.48 -2.18
CA SER A 143 -6.99 -0.10 -3.47
C SER A 143 -5.95 -1.08 -4.02
N LEU A 144 -6.41 -2.16 -4.65
CA LEU A 144 -5.56 -3.13 -5.35
C LEU A 144 -5.33 -2.70 -6.80
N VAL A 145 -4.07 -2.54 -7.19
CA VAL A 145 -3.70 -2.38 -8.59
C VAL A 145 -3.77 -3.76 -9.26
N LYS A 146 -4.63 -3.88 -10.27
CA LYS A 146 -4.71 -5.10 -11.08
C LYS A 146 -3.46 -5.18 -11.96
N GLU A 147 -2.62 -6.18 -11.71
CA GLU A 147 -1.54 -6.54 -12.62
C GLU A 147 -2.16 -7.20 -13.87
N GLU A 148 -1.87 -6.68 -15.05
CA GLU A 148 -2.25 -7.33 -16.30
C GLU A 148 -1.37 -8.57 -16.49
N ASP A 149 -1.99 -9.76 -16.52
CA ASP A 149 -1.42 -11.09 -16.69
C ASP A 149 0.02 -11.10 -17.24
N GLY A 150 0.98 -10.96 -16.33
CA GLY A 150 2.40 -10.80 -16.64
C GLY A 150 3.23 -11.59 -15.65
N TRP A 151 3.34 -12.90 -15.89
CA TRP A 151 4.26 -13.84 -15.23
C TRP A 151 3.98 -14.16 -13.76
N SER A 152 2.81 -14.72 -13.45
CA SER A 152 2.59 -15.41 -12.17
C SER A 152 2.51 -16.93 -12.33
N ASP A 153 3.56 -17.55 -12.88
CA ASP A 153 3.87 -18.97 -12.58
C ASP A 153 4.43 -19.04 -11.15
N LEU A 154 3.59 -18.70 -10.15
CA LEU A 154 3.94 -18.70 -8.75
C LEU A 154 3.25 -19.86 -8.02
N ASP A 155 4.11 -20.77 -7.56
CA ASP A 155 3.87 -21.94 -6.71
C ASP A 155 2.80 -21.68 -5.63
N GLU A 156 1.77 -22.53 -5.59
CA GLU A 156 0.55 -22.46 -4.74
C GLU A 156 0.80 -22.53 -3.21
N ARG A 157 2.07 -22.49 -2.78
CA ARG A 157 2.48 -22.69 -1.40
C ARG A 157 2.80 -21.35 -0.74
N SER A 158 1.78 -20.65 -0.24
CA SER A 158 1.75 -20.00 1.11
C SER A 158 0.94 -18.71 1.24
N TYR A 159 0.37 -18.15 0.18
CA TYR A 159 -0.40 -16.91 0.29
C TYR A 159 -1.90 -17.14 0.12
N LEU A 160 -2.67 -16.91 1.19
CA LEU A 160 -4.12 -16.84 1.12
C LEU A 160 -4.54 -15.44 0.68
N TYR A 161 -4.41 -15.16 -0.62
CA TYR A 161 -5.20 -14.11 -1.24
C TYR A 161 -6.64 -14.62 -1.37
N THR A 162 -7.63 -13.75 -1.16
CA THR A 162 -9.00 -14.10 -1.57
C THR A 162 -9.03 -14.00 -3.10
N THR A 163 -8.82 -15.14 -3.75
CA THR A 163 -8.61 -15.33 -5.20
C THR A 163 -9.87 -15.14 -6.06
N GLU A 164 -10.77 -14.23 -5.68
CA GLU A 164 -12.05 -14.05 -6.41
C GLU A 164 -12.37 -12.62 -6.83
N LYS A 165 -11.46 -11.64 -6.72
CA LYS A 165 -11.76 -10.26 -7.16
C LYS A 165 -10.71 -9.63 -8.05
N ASP A 166 -11.14 -9.40 -9.30
CA ASP A 166 -10.85 -8.19 -10.06
C ASP A 166 -10.86 -6.97 -9.13
N GLU A 167 -9.82 -6.13 -9.22
CA GLU A 167 -9.76 -4.73 -8.76
C GLU A 167 -10.75 -4.31 -7.66
N TRP A 168 -10.24 -3.97 -6.47
CA TRP A 168 -11.05 -3.45 -5.38
C TRP A 168 -10.49 -2.14 -4.85
N SER A 169 -11.39 -1.31 -4.32
CA SER A 169 -11.06 -0.09 -3.59
C SER A 169 -12.05 0.08 -2.43
N TYR A 170 -11.54 0.52 -1.28
CA TYR A 170 -12.33 0.81 -0.10
C TYR A 170 -11.88 2.14 0.49
N SER A 171 -12.85 3.02 0.77
CA SER A 171 -12.61 4.21 1.58
C SER A 171 -12.59 3.88 3.07
N PHE A 172 -11.85 4.65 3.86
CA PHE A 172 -11.75 4.55 5.32
C PHE A 172 -11.42 5.90 5.97
N ASP A 173 -11.51 5.98 7.30
CA ASP A 173 -11.08 7.15 8.08
C ASP A 173 -9.54 7.17 8.24
N MET A 174 -8.89 8.11 7.56
CA MET A 174 -7.43 8.27 7.56
C MET A 174 -6.88 8.64 8.95
N ASP A 175 -7.60 9.44 9.73
CA ASP A 175 -7.15 9.83 11.07
C ASP A 175 -7.20 8.65 12.04
N ASP A 176 -8.28 7.88 12.01
CA ASP A 176 -8.43 6.64 12.79
C ASP A 176 -7.30 5.66 12.46
N PHE A 177 -7.04 5.45 11.16
CA PHE A 177 -5.95 4.60 10.68
C PHE A 177 -4.57 5.03 11.22
N LEU A 178 -4.22 6.31 11.07
CA LEU A 178 -2.89 6.80 11.49
C LEU A 178 -2.70 6.83 13.01
N ASN A 179 -3.78 7.04 13.77
CA ASN A 179 -3.75 6.97 15.23
C ASN A 179 -3.46 5.57 15.76
N ASP A 180 -3.90 4.51 15.06
CA ASP A 180 -3.60 3.13 15.46
C ASP A 180 -2.11 2.80 15.32
N PHE A 181 -1.40 3.40 14.35
CA PHE A 181 0.03 3.18 14.16
C PHE A 181 0.92 3.79 15.24
N GLN A 182 0.45 4.82 15.94
CA GLN A 182 1.14 5.33 17.13
C GLN A 182 1.22 4.26 18.23
N LYS A 183 0.19 3.41 18.36
CA LYS A 183 0.19 2.30 19.33
C LYS A 183 1.15 1.19 18.91
N TYR A 184 1.24 0.91 17.61
CA TYR A 184 2.18 -0.08 17.09
C TYR A 184 3.63 0.35 17.26
N ARG A 185 3.92 1.63 17.08
CA ARG A 185 5.22 2.22 17.37
C ARG A 185 5.66 1.92 18.81
N GLU A 186 4.79 2.19 19.79
CA GLU A 186 5.07 1.89 21.20
C GLU A 186 5.23 0.38 21.46
N TYR A 187 4.38 -0.45 20.84
CA TYR A 187 4.45 -1.92 20.95
C TYR A 187 5.75 -2.49 20.41
N LEU A 188 6.24 -1.96 19.29
CA LEU A 188 7.46 -2.37 18.62
C LEU A 188 8.72 -1.73 19.21
N LYS A 189 8.57 -0.67 20.00
CA LYS A 189 9.66 0.11 20.63
C LYS A 189 10.58 0.81 19.62
N ILE A 190 9.97 1.38 18.59
CA ILE A 190 10.60 2.18 17.51
C ILE A 190 10.17 3.66 17.60
#